data_AF-A0A7R9ITJ8-F1
#
_entry.id   AF-A0A7R9ITJ8-F1
#
_cell.length_a   1.000
_cell.length_b   1.000
_cell.length_c   1.000
_cell.angle_alpha   90.00
_cell.angle_beta   90.00
_cell.angle_gamma   90.00
#
_symmetry.space_group_name_H-M   'P 1'
#
loop_
_entity.id
_entity.type
_entity.pdbx_description
1 polymer ?
#
loop_
_entity_poly.entity_id
_entity_poly.type
_entity_poly.pdbx_seq_one_letter_code
_entity_poly.pdbx_strand_id
1 'polypeptide(L)' 'MYVLINRKRVEYLEKSKHLQDQLRELRSEIEVLKVGEKQTELDHLHEEQVRLGENKYSTLRKLANALVVLSSTAEDGEIE' A
#
# COMPACT_ATOMS: atom_id res chain seq x y z
N MET A 1 27.27 0.25 18.67
CA MET A 1 26.08 0.99 18.18
C MET A 1 25.47 0.36 16.92
N TYR A 2 26.22 0.19 15.82
CA TYR A 2 25.73 -0.41 14.57
C TYR A 2 25.15 -1.83 14.75
N VAL A 3 25.81 -2.70 15.51
CA VAL A 3 25.34 -4.07 15.78
C VAL A 3 23.96 -4.10 16.48
N LEU A 4 23.74 -3.21 17.45
CA LEU A 4 22.47 -3.10 18.18
C LEU A 4 21.34 -2.58 17.28
N ILE A 5 21.63 -1.60 16.42
CA ILE A 5 20.67 -1.06 15.45
C ILE A 5 20.27 -2.14 14.43
N ASN A 6 21.24 -2.89 13.91
CA ASN A 6 20.96 -3.98 12.99
C ASN A 6 20.13 -5.09 13.63
N ARG A 7 20.48 -5.50 14.86
CA ARG A 7 19.70 -6.49 15.60
C ARG A 7 18.24 -6.03 15.80
N LYS A 8 18.02 -4.78 16.24
CA LYS A 8 16.67 -4.22 16.38
C LYS A 8 15.92 -4.15 15.05
N ARG A 9 16.61 -3.84 13.96
CA ARG A 9 16.03 -3.82 12.61
C ARG A 9 15.60 -5.22 12.16
N VAL A 10 16.42 -6.25 12.41
CA VAL A 10 16.08 -7.65 12.10
C VAL A 10 14.87 -8.10 12.92
N GLU A 11 14.88 -7.89 14.23
CA GLU A 11 13.74 -8.23 15.10
C GLU A 11 12.44 -7.52 14.67
N TYR A 12 12.51 -6.26 14.23
CA TYR A 12 11.36 -5.54 13.67
C TYR A 12 10.87 -6.16 12.36
N LEU A 13 11.78 -6.49 11.44
CA LEU A 13 11.43 -7.12 10.16
C LEU A 13 10.79 -8.50 10.36
N GLU A 14 11.31 -9.29 11.29
CA GLU A 14 10.74 -10.60 11.65
C GLU A 14 9.33 -10.46 12.22
N LYS A 15 9.11 -9.53 13.16
CA LYS A 15 7.78 -9.25 13.69
C LYS A 15 6.82 -8.76 12.61
N SER A 16 7.29 -7.87 11.73
CA SER A 16 6.47 -7.37 10.62
C SER A 16 6.11 -8.48 9.63
N LYS A 17 7.04 -9.39 9.35
CA LYS A 17 6.80 -10.54 8.49
C LYS A 17 5.78 -11.49 9.12
N HIS A 18 5.97 -11.82 10.40
CA HIS A 18 5.05 -12.68 11.13
C HIS A 18 3.62 -12.13 11.12
N LEU A 19 3.47 -10.82 11.35
CA LEU A 19 2.17 -10.16 11.27
C LEU A 19 1.57 -10.23 9.85
N GLN A 20 2.39 -10.05 8.81
CA GLN A 20 1.94 -10.19 7.42
C GLN A 20 1.44 -11.61 7.12
N ASP A 21 2.14 -12.62 7.62
CA ASP A 21 1.75 -14.02 7.46
C ASP A 21 0.41 -14.31 8.15
N GLN A 22 0.23 -13.84 9.39
CA GLN A 22 -1.04 -13.96 10.12
C GLN A 22 -2.21 -13.28 9.40
N LEU A 23 -1.99 -12.07 8.86
CA LEU A 23 -3.00 -11.35 8.10
C LEU A 23 -3.35 -12.07 6.78
N ARG A 24 -2.38 -12.73 6.15
CA ARG A 24 -2.60 -13.50 4.93
C ARG A 24 -3.41 -14.76 5.21
N GLU A 25 -3.09 -15.46 6.29
CA GLU A 25 -3.81 -16.64 6.75
C GLU A 25 -5.28 -16.30 7.06
N LEU A 26 -5.50 -15.29 7.92
CA LEU A 26 -6.85 -14.83 8.27
C LEU A 26 -7.67 -14.40 7.04
N ARG A 27 -7.03 -13.72 6.07
CA ARG A 27 -7.69 -13.34 4.82
C ARG A 27 -8.13 -14.57 4.03
N SER A 28 -7.26 -15.58 3.91
CA SER A 28 -7.58 -16.83 3.22
C SER A 28 -8.73 -17.59 3.89
N GLU A 29 -8.76 -17.61 5.22
CA GLU A 29 -9.86 -18.23 6.00
C GLU A 29 -11.19 -17.49 5.81
N ILE A 30 -11.16 -16.16 5.77
CA ILE A 30 -12.38 -15.35 5.54
C ILE A 30 -12.86 -15.48 4.09
N GLU A 31 -11.95 -15.59 3.12
CA GLU A 31 -12.28 -15.63 1.69
C GLU A 31 -13.26 -16.77 1.35
N VAL A 32 -13.05 -17.95 1.93
CA VAL A 32 -13.94 -19.11 1.69
C VAL A 32 -15.32 -18.96 2.34
N LEU A 33 -15.49 -17.99 3.24
CA LEU A 33 -16.73 -17.68 3.93
C LEU A 33 -17.46 -16.46 3.35
N LYS A 34 -16.85 -15.73 2.41
CA LYS A 34 -17.44 -14.52 1.83
C LYS A 34 -18.71 -14.84 1.04
N VAL A 35 -19.76 -14.06 1.29
CA VAL A 35 -21.00 -14.07 0.49
C VAL A 35 -20.95 -12.90 -0.47
N GLY A 36 -20.83 -13.17 -1.77
CA GLY A 36 -20.63 -12.14 -2.81
C GLY A 36 -21.70 -11.04 -2.81
N GLU A 37 -22.97 -11.39 -2.56
CA GLU A 37 -24.09 -10.45 -2.51
C GLU A 37 -24.01 -9.43 -1.36
N LYS A 38 -23.15 -9.67 -0.36
CA LYS A 38 -22.93 -8.75 0.76
C LYS A 38 -21.69 -7.87 0.58
N GLN A 39 -20.97 -8.00 -0.54
CA GLN A 39 -19.82 -7.16 -0.82
C GLN A 39 -20.28 -5.73 -1.11
N THR A 40 -19.56 -4.77 -0.53
CA THR A 40 -19.77 -3.35 -0.75
C THR A 40 -18.86 -2.85 -1.87
N GLU A 41 -19.17 -1.68 -2.42
CA GLU A 41 -18.30 -1.02 -3.41
C GLU A 41 -16.87 -0.80 -2.88
N LEU A 42 -16.74 -0.55 -1.57
CA LEU A 42 -15.44 -0.37 -0.91
C LEU A 42 -14.63 -1.66 -0.85
N ASP A 43 -15.29 -2.82 -0.73
CA ASP A 43 -14.60 -4.12 -0.73
C ASP A 43 -13.99 -4.40 -2.12
N HIS A 44 -14.75 -4.12 -3.17
CA HIS A 44 -14.28 -4.25 -4.55
C HIS A 44 -13.12 -3.29 -4.86
N LEU A 45 -13.22 -2.03 -4.41
CA LEU A 45 -12.14 -1.07 -4.55
C LEU A 45 -10.88 -1.53 -3.80
N HIS A 46 -11.04 -2.06 -2.58
CA HIS A 46 -9.92 -2.56 -1.80
C HIS A 46 -9.23 -3.76 -2.48
N GLU A 47 -10.00 -4.71 -3.01
CA GLU A 47 -9.45 -5.87 -3.74
C GLU A 47 -8.64 -5.41 -4.97
N GLU A 48 -9.15 -4.42 -5.70
CA GLU A 48 -8.44 -3.85 -6.84
C GLU A 48 -7.13 -3.15 -6.43
N GLN A 49 -7.16 -2.36 -5.35
CA GLN A 49 -5.96 -1.71 -4.81
C GLN A 49 -4.91 -2.74 -4.37
N VAL A 50 -5.33 -3.82 -3.70
CA VAL A 50 -4.44 -4.91 -3.28
C VAL A 50 -3.87 -5.63 -4.50
N ARG A 51 -4.69 -5.90 -5.54
CA ARG A 51 -4.24 -6.50 -6.81
C ARG A 51 -3.17 -5.67 -7.51
N LEU A 52 -3.29 -4.34 -7.46
CA LEU A 52 -2.31 -3.40 -7.99
C LEU A 52 -1.08 -3.19 -7.09
N GLY A 53 -1.04 -3.85 -5.93
CA GLY A 53 0.05 -3.70 -4.94
C GLY A 53 0.10 -2.32 -4.30
N GLU A 54 -1.02 -1.60 -4.28
CA GLU A 54 -1.11 -0.27 -3.69
C GLU A 54 -1.35 -0.33 -2.19
N ASN A 55 -0.77 0.64 -1.49
CA ASN A 55 -1.04 0.94 -0.10
C ASN A 55 -1.18 2.46 0.08
N LYS A 56 -1.64 2.87 1.26
CA LYS A 56 -1.83 4.28 1.62
C LYS A 56 -0.64 5.17 1.21
N TYR A 57 0.59 4.73 1.49
CA TYR A 57 1.79 5.53 1.24
C TYR A 57 2.20 5.54 -0.23
N SER A 58 2.06 4.42 -0.95
CA SER A 58 2.35 4.38 -2.38
C SER A 58 1.37 5.26 -3.15
N THR A 59 0.10 5.26 -2.79
CA THR A 59 -0.93 6.08 -3.43
C THR A 59 -0.70 7.57 -3.14
N LEU A 60 -0.41 7.94 -1.88
CA LEU A 60 -0.05 9.32 -1.53
C LEU A 60 1.20 9.80 -2.27
N ARG A 61 2.22 8.95 -2.40
CA ARG A 61 3.44 9.29 -3.16
C ARG A 61 3.14 9.47 -4.65
N LYS A 62 2.35 8.58 -5.26
CA LYS A 62 1.92 8.73 -6.67
C LYS A 62 1.20 10.06 -6.89
N LEU A 63 0.29 10.42 -5.99
CA LEU A 63 -0.44 11.69 -6.04
C LEU A 63 0.49 12.90 -5.88
N ALA A 64 1.40 12.86 -4.90
CA ALA A 64 2.37 13.93 -4.69
C ALA A 64 3.26 14.15 -5.93
N ASN A 65 3.73 13.06 -6.54
CA ASN A 65 4.52 13.13 -7.76
C ASN A 65 3.71 13.69 -8.94
N ALA A 66 2.47 13.24 -9.12
CA ALA A 66 1.59 13.75 -10.16
C ALA A 66 1.32 15.26 -9.99
N LEU A 67 1.13 15.73 -8.76
CA LEU A 67 0.94 17.15 -8.47
C LEU A 67 2.18 17.97 -8.83
N VAL A 68 3.38 17.49 -8.51
CA VAL A 68 4.64 18.15 -8.88
C VAL A 68 4.79 18.24 -10.41
N VAL A 69 4.49 17.16 -11.13
CA VAL A 69 4.59 17.16 -12.61
C VAL A 69 3.64 18.19 -13.22
N LEU A 70 2.40 18.28 -12.73
CA LEU A 70 1.42 19.26 -13.23
C LEU A 70 1.87 20.71 -13.00
N SER A 71 2.51 21.00 -11.85
CA SER A 71 3.06 22.34 -11.61
C SER A 71 4.24 22.67 -12.53
N SER A 72 5.07 21.69 -12.88
CA SER A 72 6.21 21.92 -13.80
C SER A 72 5.76 22.12 -15.25
N THR A 73 4.74 21.40 -15.71
CA THR A 73 4.19 21.57 -17.07
C THR A 73 3.43 22.88 -17.28
N ALA A 74 3.06 23.58 -16.20
CA ALA A 74 2.39 24.88 -16.28
C ALA A 74 3.37 26.04 -16.56
N GLU A 75 4.68 25.86 -16.32
CA GLU A 75 5.69 26.89 -16.54
C GLU A 75 6.30 26.87 -17.95
N ASP A 76 6.18 25.75 -18.68
CA ASP A 76 6.70 25.61 -20.05
C ASP A 76 5.73 26.15 -21.14
N GLY A 77 4.59 26.73 -20.74
CA GLY A 77 3.50 27.18 -21.63
C GLY A 77 3.43 28.69 -21.91
N GLU A 78 4.31 29.51 -21.32
CA GLU A 78 4.36 30.96 -21.58
C GLU A 78 5.78 31.40 -21.98
N ILE A 79 6.22 31.09 -23.19
CA ILE A 79 7.27 31.86 -23.88
C ILE A 79 6.90 32.04 -25.36
N GLU A 80 6.57 33.30 -25.68
CA GLU A 80 6.44 34.00 -26.98
C GLU A 80 5.27 33.68 -27.94
#